data_AF-A0ABD6SWT8-F1
#
_entry.id   AF-A0ABD6SWT8-F1
#
_cell.length_a   1.000
_cell.length_b   1.000
_cell.length_c   1.000
_cell.angle_alpha   90.00
_cell.angle_beta   90.00
_cell.angle_gamma   90.00
#
_symmetry.space_group_name_H-M   'P 1'
#
loop_
_entity.id
_entity.type
_entity.pdbx_description
1 polymer ?
#
loop_
_entity_poly.entity_id
_entity_poly.type
_entity_poly.pdbx_seq_one_letter_code
_entity_poly.pdbx_strand_id
1 'polypeptide(L)' 'RWLEGSVGDYKSLYKGMEAIAEKNGVKIIEPKHELGAAKGVSYTLTKEVALNPRNSELQNVKTLLHELAHAKLHTV' A
#
# COMPACT_ATOMS: atom_id res chain seq x y z
N ARG A 1 10.61 13.74 -5.89
CA ARG A 1 10.04 14.74 -4.98
C ARG A 1 8.92 14.08 -4.18
N TRP A 2 8.82 14.33 -2.87
CA TRP A 2 7.71 13.80 -2.05
C TRP A 2 6.40 14.46 -2.48
N LEU A 3 5.33 13.69 -2.56
CA LEU A 3 4.00 14.22 -2.89
C LEU A 3 3.41 14.87 -1.63
N GLU A 4 2.92 16.09 -1.76
CA GLU A 4 2.39 16.90 -0.66
C GLU A 4 0.90 17.19 -0.89
N GLY A 5 0.14 17.33 0.20
CA GLY A 5 -1.30 17.54 0.18
C GLY A 5 -2.02 16.74 1.26
N SER A 6 -3.33 16.95 1.37
CA SER A 6 -4.21 16.24 2.31
C SER A 6 -5.20 15.33 1.58
N VAL A 7 -5.72 14.35 2.29
CA VAL A 7 -6.79 13.47 1.82
C VAL A 7 -7.99 13.68 2.72
N GLY A 8 -9.08 14.22 2.17
CA GLY A 8 -10.35 14.29 2.89
C GLY A 8 -10.84 12.89 3.26
N ASP A 9 -11.26 12.73 4.52
CA ASP A 9 -11.75 11.46 5.07
C ASP A 9 -10.82 10.25 4.79
N TYR A 10 -9.51 10.44 5.03
CA TYR A 10 -8.48 9.42 4.82
C TYR A 10 -8.83 8.06 5.45
N LYS A 11 -9.42 8.04 6.65
CA LYS A 11 -9.76 6.81 7.36
C LYS A 11 -10.76 5.96 6.58
N SER A 12 -11.84 6.56 6.07
CA SER A 12 -12.83 5.85 5.27
C SER A 12 -12.23 5.33 3.97
N LEU A 13 -11.42 6.14 3.30
CA LEU A 13 -10.73 5.72 2.08
C LEU A 13 -9.76 4.55 2.35
N TYR A 14 -8.98 4.62 3.43
CA TYR A 14 -8.04 3.58 3.81
C TYR A 14 -8.74 2.27 4.13
N LYS A 15 -9.84 2.32 4.89
CA LYS A 15 -10.68 1.15 5.15
C LYS A 15 -11.25 0.54 3.87
N GLY A 16 -11.59 1.35 2.88
CA GLY A 16 -11.98 0.87 1.56
C GLY A 16 -10.86 0.11 0.85
N MET A 17 -9.62 0.60 0.93
CA MET A 17 -8.46 -0.10 0.38
C MET A 17 -8.16 -1.42 1.11
N GLU A 18 -8.32 -1.46 2.44
CA GLU A 18 -8.21 -2.70 3.22
C GLU A 18 -9.24 -3.74 2.78
N ALA A 19 -10.50 -3.33 2.58
CA ALA A 19 -11.54 -4.23 2.08
C ALA A 19 -11.24 -4.75 0.66
N ILE A 20 -10.63 -3.94 -0.20
CA ILE A 20 -10.15 -4.39 -1.52
C ILE A 20 -8.99 -5.38 -1.39
N ALA A 21 -8.06 -5.15 -0.47
CA ALA A 21 -6.97 -6.08 -0.20
C ALA A 21 -7.52 -7.44 0.26
N GLU A 22 -8.42 -7.44 1.24
CA GLU A 22 -9.09 -8.64 1.76
C GLU A 22 -9.84 -9.40 0.67
N LYS A 23 -10.67 -8.70 -0.12
CA LYS A 23 -11.42 -9.30 -1.24
C LYS A 23 -10.49 -9.96 -2.27
N ASN A 24 -9.29 -9.41 -2.45
CA ASN A 24 -8.30 -9.98 -3.36
C ASN A 24 -7.38 -10.99 -2.69
N GLY A 25 -7.52 -11.28 -1.40
CA GLY A 25 -6.66 -12.17 -0.63
C GLY A 25 -5.23 -11.63 -0.51
N VAL A 26 -5.06 -10.31 -0.48
CA VAL A 26 -3.78 -9.63 -0.29
C VAL A 26 -3.67 -9.19 1.16
N LYS A 27 -2.52 -9.44 1.78
CA LYS A 27 -2.26 -8.99 3.16
C LYS A 27 -1.48 -7.69 3.16
N ILE A 28 -1.97 -6.69 3.89
CA ILE A 28 -1.21 -5.48 4.20
C ILE A 28 -0.43 -5.76 5.48
N ILE A 29 0.90 -5.67 5.41
CA ILE A 29 1.81 -5.99 6.52
C ILE A 29 2.77 -4.84 6.79
N GLU A 30 3.44 -4.88 7.94
CA GLU A 30 4.64 -4.07 8.14
C GLU A 30 5.76 -4.52 7.19
N PRO A 31 6.62 -3.59 6.75
CA PRO A 31 7.72 -3.94 5.85
C PRO A 31 8.71 -4.88 6.54
N LYS A 32 9.09 -5.96 5.85
CA LYS A 32 10.01 -7.00 6.38
C LYS A 32 11.43 -6.47 6.64
N HIS A 33 11.80 -5.40 5.94
CA HIS A 33 13.07 -4.69 6.06
C HIS A 33 12.85 -3.18 5.83
N GLU A 34 13.82 -2.35 6.21
CA GLU A 34 13.75 -0.91 5.93
C GLU A 34 13.64 -0.65 4.42
N LEU A 35 12.63 0.12 4.00
CA LEU A 35 12.34 0.40 2.58
C LEU A 35 13.20 1.54 1.99
N GLY A 36 14.00 2.23 2.81
CA GLY A 36 14.79 3.37 2.36
C GLY A 36 13.93 4.43 1.68
N ALA A 37 14.26 4.79 0.44
CA ALA A 37 13.53 5.78 -0.34
C ALA A 37 12.25 5.22 -1.02
N ALA A 38 12.06 3.90 -1.05
CA ALA A 38 10.87 3.29 -1.64
C ALA A 38 9.62 3.62 -0.80
N LYS A 39 8.48 3.84 -1.47
CA LYS A 39 7.23 4.23 -0.80
C LYS A 39 6.42 3.05 -0.30
N GLY A 40 6.60 1.90 -0.92
CA GLY A 40 5.95 0.65 -0.62
C GLY A 40 6.61 -0.46 -1.41
N VAL A 41 6.11 -1.67 -1.21
CA VAL A 41 6.57 -2.88 -1.89
C VAL A 41 5.45 -3.91 -1.95
N SER A 42 5.36 -4.61 -3.08
CA SER A 42 4.53 -5.81 -3.25
C SER A 42 5.42 -7.05 -3.27
N TYR A 43 5.25 -7.92 -2.27
CA TYR A 43 5.87 -9.24 -2.20
C TYR A 43 4.99 -10.23 -3.00
N THR A 44 5.17 -10.25 -4.32
CA THR A 44 4.29 -10.99 -5.24
C THR A 44 4.20 -12.48 -4.94
N LEU A 45 5.28 -13.12 -4.49
CA LEU A 45 5.30 -14.55 -4.15
C LEU A 45 4.46 -14.90 -2.90
N THR A 46 4.27 -13.95 -1.99
CA THR A 46 3.51 -14.16 -0.74
C THR A 46 2.18 -13.42 -0.71
N LYS A 47 1.87 -12.69 -1.78
CA LYS A 47 0.66 -11.88 -1.92
C LYS A 47 0.48 -10.89 -0.76
N GLU A 48 1.59 -10.26 -0.39
CA GLU A 48 1.69 -9.29 0.68
C GLU A 48 2.12 -7.93 0.12
N VAL A 49 1.63 -6.84 0.72
CA VAL A 49 2.08 -5.48 0.42
C VAL A 49 2.47 -4.78 1.71
N ALA A 50 3.44 -3.88 1.62
CA ALA A 50 3.86 -3.03 2.74
C ALA A 50 4.05 -1.59 2.29
N LEU A 51 3.79 -0.65 3.21
CA LEU A 51 4.00 0.78 3.00
C LEU A 51 5.21 1.24 3.83
N ASN A 52 5.87 2.30 3.36
CA ASN A 52 6.93 2.93 4.13
C ASN A 52 6.31 3.71 5.31
N PRO A 53 6.73 3.45 6.57
CA PRO A 53 6.18 4.14 7.75
C PRO A 53 6.37 5.66 7.72
N ARG A 54 7.28 6.17 6.89
CA ARG A 54 7.53 7.62 6.72
C ARG A 54 6.54 8.32 5.79
N ASN A 55 5.64 7.58 5.14
CA ASN A 55 4.69 8.16 4.21
C ASN A 55 3.66 9.07 4.90
N SER A 56 3.28 10.15 4.22
CA SER A 56 2.05 10.89 4.55
C SER A 56 0.81 10.09 4.12
N GLU A 57 -0.37 10.51 4.57
CA GLU A 57 -1.65 9.93 4.18
C GLU A 57 -1.85 9.87 2.66
N LEU A 58 -1.57 10.98 1.96
CA LEU A 58 -1.66 11.05 0.50
C LEU A 58 -0.73 10.04 -0.19
N GLN A 59 0.47 9.85 0.37
CA GLN A 59 1.43 8.89 -0.15
C GLN A 59 0.97 7.46 0.12
N ASN A 60 0.42 7.18 1.31
CA ASN A 60 -0.16 5.88 1.62
C ASN A 60 -1.29 5.51 0.67
N VAL A 61 -2.20 6.44 0.35
CA VAL A 61 -3.29 6.18 -0.62
C VAL A 61 -2.74 5.81 -1.99
N LYS A 62 -1.88 6.67 -2.56
CA LYS A 62 -1.32 6.43 -3.90
C LYS A 62 -0.55 5.11 -3.93
N THR A 63 0.32 4.90 -2.95
CA THR A 63 1.20 3.75 -2.94
C THR A 63 0.44 2.47 -2.68
N LEU A 64 -0.49 2.43 -1.71
CA LEU A 64 -1.25 1.21 -1.44
C LEU A 64 -2.06 0.79 -2.67
N LEU A 65 -2.71 1.74 -3.36
CA LEU A 65 -3.42 1.43 -4.60
C LEU A 65 -2.50 0.81 -5.66
N HIS A 66 -1.28 1.33 -5.80
CA HIS A 66 -0.27 0.80 -6.72
C HIS A 66 0.20 -0.61 -6.32
N GLU A 67 0.54 -0.84 -5.06
CA GLU A 67 0.98 -2.17 -4.60
C GLU A 67 -0.14 -3.21 -4.66
N LEU A 68 -1.39 -2.82 -4.38
CA LEU A 68 -2.55 -3.71 -4.55
C LEU A 68 -2.76 -4.10 -6.02
N ALA A 69 -2.51 -3.18 -6.96
CA ALA A 69 -2.55 -3.51 -8.39
C ALA A 69 -1.43 -4.50 -8.75
N HIS A 70 -0.22 -4.31 -8.24
CA HIS A 70 0.86 -5.28 -8.41
C HIS A 70 0.50 -6.66 -7.83
N ALA A 71 -0.03 -6.71 -6.61
CA ALA A 71 -0.44 -7.96 -5.98
C ALA A 71 -1.60 -8.64 -6.73
N LYS A 72 -2.49 -7.88 -7.38
CA LYS A 72 -3.58 -8.44 -8.18
C LYS A 72 -3.12 -8.99 -9.54
N LEU A 73 -2.23 -8.27 -10.22
CA LEU A 73 -1.89 -8.54 -11.63
C LEU A 73 -0.61 -9.38 -11.80
N HIS A 74 0.26 -9.41 -10.79
CA HIS A 74 1.60 -9.99 -10.91
C HIS A 74 1.95 -10.99 -9.79
N THR A 75 0.96 -11.45 -9.03
CA THR A 75 1.12 -12.64 -8.17
C THR A 75 1.06 -13.89 -9.05
N VAL A 76 2.02 -14.80 -8.86
CA VAL A 76 2.20 -16.05 -9.63
C VAL A 76 1.81 -17.24 -8.77
#